data_AF-A0A3M5WCS4-F1
#
_entry.id   AF-A0A3M5WCS4-F1
#
_cell.length_a   1.000
_cell.length_b   1.000
_cell.length_c   1.000
_cell.angle_alpha   90.00
_cell.angle_beta   90.00
_cell.angle_gamma   90.00
#
_symmetry.space_group_name_H-M   'P 1'
#
loop_
_entity.id
_entity.type
_entity.pdbx_description
1 polymer ?
#
loop_
_entity_poly.entity_id
_entity_poly.type
_entity_poly.pdbx_seq_one_letter_code
_entity_poly.pdbx_strand_id
1 'polypeptide(L)'
;MGEVDRVKARKLAELDALVGVAQGNIQGLAAQQRNLQSQAADLERAGRPVQQALVDQLNDLRDQQYKLQADIAGYQAARVKAEAGFAEDRVRVQRLTQ
;
A
#
# COMPACT_ATOMS: atom_id res chain seq x y z
N MET A 1 31.28 -7.30 -5.45
CA MET A 1 30.29 -6.32 -5.96
C MET A 1 28.96 -6.99 -6.31
N GLY A 2 28.96 -8.09 -7.07
CA GLY A 2 27.71 -8.75 -7.50
C GLY A 2 26.76 -9.20 -6.37
N GLU A 3 27.26 -9.57 -5.19
CA GLU A 3 26.38 -9.98 -4.09
C GLU A 3 25.56 -8.82 -3.51
N VAL A 4 26.18 -7.65 -3.27
CA VAL A 4 25.51 -6.46 -2.76
C VAL A 4 24.40 -6.02 -3.73
N ASP A 5 24.68 -6.06 -5.03
CA ASP A 5 23.69 -5.70 -6.05
C ASP A 5 22.54 -6.71 -6.14
N ARG A 6 22.81 -8.01 -5.96
CA ARG A 6 21.76 -9.06 -5.91
C ARG A 6 20.86 -8.90 -4.68
N VAL A 7 21.43 -8.69 -3.51
CA VAL A 7 20.65 -8.45 -2.27
C VAL A 7 19.83 -7.18 -2.40
N LYS A 8 20.41 -6.10 -2.94
CA LYS A 8 19.67 -4.86 -3.25
C LYS A 8 18.47 -5.14 -4.15
N ALA A 9 18.68 -5.78 -5.31
CA ALA A 9 17.61 -6.04 -6.26
C ALA A 9 16.46 -6.84 -5.63
N ARG A 10 16.78 -7.87 -4.84
CA ARG A 10 15.78 -8.65 -4.10
C ARG A 10 15.00 -7.79 -3.11
N LYS A 11 15.68 -6.93 -2.34
CA LYS A 11 15.02 -6.10 -1.34
C LYS A 11 14.08 -5.07 -1.95
N LEU A 12 14.48 -4.45 -3.07
CA LEU A 12 13.63 -3.49 -3.77
C LEU A 12 12.42 -4.18 -4.40
N ALA A 13 12.62 -5.34 -5.01
CA ALA A 13 11.51 -6.13 -5.58
C ALA A 13 10.49 -6.56 -4.51
N GLU A 14 10.93 -6.91 -3.31
CA GLU A 14 10.04 -7.22 -2.17
C GLU A 14 9.19 -5.99 -1.78
N LEU A 15 9.80 -4.82 -1.66
CA LEU A 15 9.08 -3.58 -1.33
C LEU A 15 8.10 -3.17 -2.43
N ASP A 16 8.50 -3.30 -3.70
CA ASP A 16 7.62 -3.03 -4.84
C ASP A 16 6.43 -4.00 -4.88
N ALA A 17 6.64 -5.28 -4.53
CA ALA A 17 5.58 -6.26 -4.42
C ALA A 17 4.58 -5.92 -3.30
N LEU A 18 5.06 -5.48 -2.13
CA LEU A 18 4.21 -5.03 -1.02
C LEU A 18 3.36 -3.81 -1.42
N VAL A 19 3.94 -2.85 -2.13
CA VAL A 19 3.21 -1.71 -2.70
C VAL A 19 2.12 -2.19 -3.66
N GLY A 20 2.45 -3.12 -4.57
CA GLY A 20 1.47 -3.66 -5.52
C GLY A 20 0.30 -4.38 -4.84
N VAL A 21 0.57 -5.18 -3.80
CA VAL A 21 -0.47 -5.84 -3.00
C VAL A 21 -1.37 -4.82 -2.30
N ALA A 22 -0.79 -3.82 -1.64
CA ALA A 22 -1.56 -2.78 -0.95
C ALA A 22 -2.43 -1.96 -1.94
N GLN A 23 -1.91 -1.66 -3.13
CA GLN A 23 -2.68 -1.00 -4.19
C GLN A 23 -3.85 -1.86 -4.68
N GLY A 24 -3.63 -3.16 -4.91
CA GLY A 24 -4.69 -4.10 -5.27
C GLY A 24 -5.79 -4.17 -4.20
N ASN A 25 -5.40 -4.18 -2.93
CA ASN A 25 -6.34 -4.16 -1.81
C ASN A 25 -7.18 -2.87 -1.80
N ILE A 26 -6.56 -1.70 -2.00
CA ILE A 26 -7.30 -0.42 -2.12
C ILE A 26 -8.31 -0.46 -3.26
N GLN A 27 -7.96 -1.01 -4.41
CA GLN A 27 -8.90 -1.15 -5.54
C GLN A 27 -10.10 -2.03 -5.19
N GLY A 28 -9.87 -3.13 -4.47
CA GLY A 28 -10.92 -4.01 -3.96
C GLY A 28 -11.85 -3.30 -2.98
N LEU A 29 -11.28 -2.58 -1.99
CA LEU A 29 -12.05 -1.80 -1.01
C LEU A 29 -12.86 -0.69 -1.69
N ALA A 30 -12.29 0.00 -2.69
CA ALA A 30 -12.99 1.03 -3.45
C ALA A 30 -14.17 0.45 -4.24
N ALA A 31 -14.06 -0.77 -4.76
CA ALA A 31 -15.19 -1.46 -5.41
C ALA A 31 -16.30 -1.81 -4.41
N GLN A 32 -15.94 -2.31 -3.22
CA GLN A 32 -16.91 -2.58 -2.15
C GLN A 32 -17.61 -1.29 -1.70
N GLN A 33 -16.86 -0.20 -1.52
CA GLN A 33 -17.41 1.09 -1.16
C GLN A 33 -18.44 1.58 -2.18
N ARG A 34 -18.14 1.50 -3.48
CA ARG A 34 -19.11 1.87 -4.54
C ARG A 34 -20.39 1.04 -4.45
N ASN A 35 -20.29 -0.26 -4.17
CA ASN A 35 -21.47 -1.13 -4.03
C ASN A 35 -22.34 -0.75 -2.82
N LEU A 36 -21.72 -0.42 -1.67
CA LEU A 36 -22.45 0.01 -0.47
C LEU A 36 -23.07 1.41 -0.66
N GLN A 37 -22.37 2.32 -1.34
CA GLN A 37 -22.90 3.64 -1.68
C GLN A 37 -24.11 3.55 -2.61
N SER A 38 -24.09 2.66 -3.61
CA SER A 38 -25.25 2.42 -4.48
C SER A 38 -26.45 1.92 -3.67
N GLN A 39 -26.24 0.98 -2.74
CA GLN A 39 -27.31 0.50 -1.86
C GLN A 39 -27.87 1.59 -0.96
N ALA A 40 -27.02 2.47 -0.40
CA ALA A 40 -27.46 3.63 0.37
C ALA A 40 -28.36 4.54 -0.50
N ALA A 41 -27.91 4.86 -1.72
CA ALA A 41 -28.67 5.69 -2.65
C ALA A 41 -29.99 5.05 -3.10
N ASP A 42 -30.05 3.72 -3.22
CA ASP A 42 -31.31 2.98 -3.48
C ASP A 42 -32.30 3.12 -2.32
N LEU A 43 -31.83 3.00 -1.07
CA LEU A 43 -32.66 3.19 0.12
C LEU A 43 -33.22 4.61 0.18
N GLU A 44 -32.37 5.62 -0.01
CA GLU A 44 -32.78 7.02 0.00
C GLU A 44 -33.83 7.32 -1.08
N ARG A 45 -33.62 6.81 -2.30
CA ARG A 45 -34.60 6.94 -3.40
C ARG A 45 -35.92 6.25 -3.11
N ALA A 46 -35.91 5.17 -2.34
CA ALA A 46 -37.11 4.49 -1.86
C ALA A 46 -37.76 5.17 -0.65
N GLY A 47 -37.25 6.33 -0.19
CA GLY A 47 -37.73 7.03 1.00
C GLY A 47 -37.43 6.27 2.30
N ARG A 48 -36.48 5.32 2.27
CA ARG A 48 -36.07 4.54 3.43
C ARG A 48 -34.80 5.14 4.03
N PRO A 49 -34.68 5.17 5.37
CA PRO A 49 -33.45 5.64 5.99
C PRO A 49 -32.29 4.69 5.67
N VAL A 50 -31.11 5.26 5.48
CA VAL A 50 -29.85 4.51 5.43
C VAL A 50 -29.61 3.89 6.81
N GLN A 51 -29.41 2.57 6.85
CA GLN A 51 -29.19 1.85 8.11
C GLN A 51 -27.83 2.20 8.70
N GLN A 52 -27.74 2.37 10.03
CA GLN A 52 -26.49 2.70 10.71
C GLN A 52 -25.37 1.69 10.39
N ALA A 53 -25.67 0.40 10.33
CA ALA A 53 -24.70 -0.63 9.97
C ALA A 53 -24.06 -0.41 8.57
N LEU A 54 -24.78 0.20 7.62
CA LEU A 54 -24.24 0.53 6.30
C LEU A 54 -23.26 1.72 6.39
N VAL A 55 -23.58 2.70 7.23
CA VAL A 55 -22.71 3.85 7.51
C VAL A 55 -21.42 3.38 8.19
N ASP A 56 -21.53 2.48 9.17
CA ASP A 56 -20.38 1.93 9.89
C ASP A 56 -19.45 1.17 8.94
N GLN A 57 -20.00 0.32 8.06
CA GLN A 57 -19.22 -0.38 7.04
C GLN A 57 -18.50 0.58 6.09
N LEU A 58 -19.15 1.66 5.66
CA LEU A 58 -18.52 2.68 4.81
C LEU A 58 -17.36 3.38 5.52
N ASN A 59 -17.50 3.66 6.82
CA ASN A 59 -16.43 4.24 7.62
C ASN A 59 -15.26 3.27 7.78
N ASP A 60 -15.52 2.00 8.07
CA ASP A 60 -14.50 0.96 8.19
C ASP A 60 -13.70 0.79 6.90
N LEU A 61 -14.38 0.77 5.74
CA LEU A 61 -13.72 0.70 4.44
C LEU A 61 -12.83 1.92 4.18
N ARG A 62 -13.26 3.10 4.60
CA ARG A 62 -12.49 4.33 4.46
C ARG A 62 -11.24 4.31 5.34
N ASP A 63 -11.37 3.86 6.58
CA ASP A 63 -10.24 3.74 7.52
C ASP A 63 -9.22 2.70 7.06
N GLN A 64 -9.68 1.58 6.50
CA GLN A 64 -8.79 0.57 5.90
C GLN A 64 -8.03 1.13 4.69
N GLN A 65 -8.70 1.90 3.82
CA GLN A 65 -8.03 2.57 2.70
C GLN A 65 -6.96 3.56 3.18
N TYR A 66 -7.24 4.35 4.22
CA TYR A 66 -6.25 5.29 4.78
C TYR A 66 -5.04 4.56 5.36
N LYS A 67 -5.23 3.45 6.07
CA LYS A 67 -4.14 2.62 6.60
C LYS A 67 -3.26 2.08 5.47
N LEU A 68 -3.86 1.53 4.42
CA LEU A 68 -3.12 1.02 3.27
C LEU A 68 -2.37 2.13 2.51
N GLN A 69 -2.91 3.34 2.43
CA GLN A 69 -2.21 4.49 1.86
C GLN A 69 -0.98 4.87 2.70
N ALA A 70 -1.09 4.85 4.03
CA ALA A 70 0.03 5.07 4.92
C ALA A 70 1.10 3.98 4.80
N ASP A 71 0.68 2.71 4.68
CA ASP A 71 1.59 1.58 4.45
C ASP A 71 2.36 1.73 3.13
N ILE A 72 1.67 2.10 2.04
CA ILE A 72 2.31 2.38 0.74
C ILE A 72 3.38 3.48 0.88
N ALA A 73 3.04 4.59 1.54
CA ALA A 73 4.00 5.67 1.78
C ALA A 73 5.20 5.18 2.61
N GLY A 74 4.95 4.32 3.61
CA GLY A 74 5.99 3.67 4.41
C GLY A 74 6.92 2.78 3.58
N TYR A 75 6.38 1.93 2.71
CA TYR A 75 7.16 1.07 1.82
C TYR A 75 7.98 1.87 0.81
N GLN A 76 7.40 2.92 0.23
CA GLN A 76 8.11 3.82 -0.69
C GLN A 76 9.27 4.53 0.00
N ALA A 77 9.06 5.03 1.23
CA ALA A 77 10.13 5.63 2.02
C ALA A 77 11.23 4.60 2.38
N ALA A 78 10.84 3.37 2.75
CA ALA A 78 11.78 2.29 3.03
C ALA A 78 12.61 1.92 1.78
N ARG A 79 12.02 1.98 0.59
CA ARG A 79 12.69 1.72 -0.68
C ARG A 79 13.81 2.72 -0.94
N VAL A 80 13.53 4.02 -0.80
CA VAL A 80 14.53 5.09 -0.95
C VAL A 80 15.67 4.93 0.06
N LYS A 81 15.34 4.63 1.33
CA LYS A 81 16.36 4.39 2.36
C LYS A 81 17.23 3.18 2.04
N ALA A 82 16.63 2.09 1.57
CA ALA A 82 17.37 0.89 1.17
C ALA A 82 18.31 1.18 -0.01
N GLU A 83 17.85 1.91 -1.02
CA GLU A 83 18.68 2.31 -2.16
C GLU A 83 19.93 3.09 -1.75
N ALA A 84 19.78 4.05 -0.83
CA ALA A 84 20.90 4.82 -0.28
C ALA A 84 21.87 3.92 0.52
N GLY A 85 21.35 3.09 1.43
CA GLY A 85 22.17 2.19 2.24
C GLY A 85 23.01 1.22 1.40
N PHE A 86 22.41 0.59 0.39
CA PHE A 86 23.15 -0.30 -0.51
C PHE A 86 24.20 0.44 -1.36
N ALA A 87 23.97 1.72 -1.69
CA ALA A 87 24.97 2.51 -2.40
C ALA A 87 26.22 2.75 -1.52
N GLU A 88 26.04 3.03 -0.23
CA GLU A 88 27.13 3.16 0.74
C GLU A 88 27.89 1.84 0.94
N ASP A 89 27.15 0.73 1.10
CA ASP A 89 27.73 -0.59 1.26
C ASP A 89 28.56 -1.01 0.05
N ARG A 90 28.11 -0.68 -1.16
CA ARG A 90 28.87 -0.92 -2.39
C ARG A 90 30.20 -0.18 -2.38
N VAL A 91 30.22 1.09 -1.96
CA VAL A 91 31.47 1.88 -1.84
C VAL A 91 32.39 1.30 -0.76
N ARG A 92 31.83 0.82 0.36
CA ARG A 92 32.61 0.18 1.42
C ARG A 92 33.26 -1.12 0.93
N VAL A 93 32.49 -1.99 0.27
CA VAL A 93 33.01 -3.25 -0.31
C VAL A 93 34.08 -2.97 -1.35
N GLN A 94 33.87 -1.99 -2.24
CA GLN A 94 34.87 -1.57 -3.22
C GLN A 94 36.20 -1.18 -2.58
N ARG A 95 36.20 -0.47 -1.45
CA ARG A 95 37.44 -0.10 -0.75
C ARG A 95 38.15 -1.27 -0.08
N LEU A 96 37.40 -2.29 0.36
CA LEU A 96 37.96 -3.45 1.07
C LEU A 96 38.48 -4.54 0.12
N THR A 97 38.06 -4.51 -1.15
CA THR A 97 38.47 -5.48 -2.17
C THR A 97 39.41 -4.88 -3.21
N GLN A 98 40.00 -3.72 -2.93
CA GLN A 98 41.02 -3.06 -3.75
C GLN A 98 42.41 -3.30 -3.18
#